data_AF-A0ABD6DEY6-F1
#
_entry.id   AF-A0ABD6DEY6-F1
#
_cell.length_a   1.000
_cell.length_b   1.000
_cell.length_c   1.000
_cell.angle_alpha   90.00
_cell.angle_beta   90.00
_cell.angle_gamma   90.00
#
_symmetry.space_group_name_H-M   'P 1'
#
loop_
_entity.id
_entity.type
_entity.pdbx_description
1 polymer ?
#
loop_
_entity_poly.entity_id
_entity_poly.type
_entity_poly.pdbx_seq_one_letter_code
_entity_poly.pdbx_strand_id
1 'polypeptide(L)'
;MSGTIDSQSVEQTRPRSDRDVVYVGYRQRGRAIVEKQPGQERLTPNRSLELASHSPSGFEWGYGGSGPAQLALALLLDYSDDEEVALAQYTEFKNQVVSQLDCTGPGGRWRLTGSDIDAVLRETSDEAAAPSI
;
A
#
# COMPACT_ATOMS: atom_id res chain seq x y z
N MET A 1 -22.57 10.79 -41.43
CA MET A 1 -22.37 9.33 -41.35
C MET A 1 -21.04 9.13 -40.66
N SER A 2 -21.05 8.82 -39.36
CA SER A 2 -20.97 7.44 -38.83
C SER A 2 -19.57 6.87 -39.02
N GLY A 3 -18.74 6.95 -37.99
CA GLY A 3 -18.26 5.76 -37.27
C GLY A 3 -16.73 5.81 -37.31
N THR A 4 -15.95 5.47 -36.29
CA THR A 4 -16.20 4.70 -35.06
C THR A 4 -15.13 5.10 -34.05
N ILE A 5 -15.54 5.06 -32.79
CA ILE A 5 -14.75 5.28 -31.59
C ILE A 5 -13.82 4.06 -31.46
N ASP A 6 -12.52 4.24 -31.57
CA ASP A 6 -11.57 3.19 -31.20
C ASP A 6 -11.26 3.35 -29.72
N SER A 7 -12.14 2.76 -28.91
CA SER A 7 -11.95 2.55 -27.48
C SER A 7 -11.04 1.33 -27.32
N GLN A 8 -9.73 1.55 -27.22
CA GLN A 8 -8.80 0.53 -26.75
C GLN A 8 -8.09 0.99 -25.49
N SER A 9 -8.53 0.34 -24.39
CA SER A 9 -7.89 0.09 -23.10
C SER A 9 -6.67 0.93 -22.73
N VAL A 10 -6.90 1.89 -21.83
CA VAL A 10 -5.90 2.36 -20.87
C VAL A 10 -5.70 1.29 -19.78
N GLU A 11 -5.17 0.13 -20.16
CA GLU A 11 -4.57 -0.77 -19.18
C GLU A 11 -3.19 -0.20 -18.85
N GLN A 12 -3.17 0.53 -17.73
CA GLN A 12 -2.07 1.33 -17.23
C GLN A 12 -0.79 0.48 -17.11
N THR A 13 0.15 0.69 -18.03
CA THR A 13 1.50 0.18 -17.84
C THR A 13 2.25 1.22 -17.00
N ARG A 14 2.11 1.14 -15.66
CA ARG A 14 2.96 1.91 -14.74
C ARG A 14 4.43 1.77 -15.17
N PRO A 15 5.23 2.84 -15.15
CA PRO A 15 6.63 2.75 -15.57
C PRO A 15 7.33 1.68 -14.74
N ARG A 16 8.13 0.84 -15.40
CA ARG A 16 8.80 -0.32 -14.77
C ARG A 16 9.57 0.05 -13.50
N SER A 17 10.09 1.28 -13.44
CA SER A 17 10.85 1.83 -12.30
C SER A 17 10.05 1.93 -11.00
N ASP A 18 8.73 2.10 -11.05
CA ASP A 18 7.92 2.20 -9.82
C ASP A 18 7.72 0.82 -9.17
N ARG A 19 7.72 -0.26 -9.97
CA ARG A 19 7.67 -1.63 -9.43
C ARG A 19 8.96 -2.06 -8.75
N ASP A 20 10.06 -1.37 -9.03
CA ASP A 20 11.36 -1.63 -8.44
C ASP A 20 11.49 -1.07 -7.01
N VAL A 21 10.46 -0.36 -6.52
CA VAL A 21 10.46 0.15 -5.14
C VAL A 21 10.31 -0.98 -4.12
N VAL A 22 10.97 -0.81 -2.97
CA VAL A 22 10.88 -1.72 -1.83
C VAL A 22 10.66 -0.93 -0.56
N TYR A 23 9.59 -1.24 0.16
CA TYR A 23 9.35 -0.76 1.51
C TYR A 23 9.95 -1.74 2.50
N VAL A 24 10.68 -1.20 3.48
CA VAL A 24 11.30 -1.97 4.55
C VAL A 24 10.87 -1.39 5.87
N GLY A 25 10.23 -2.20 6.71
CA GLY A 25 9.85 -1.77 8.05
C GLY A 25 10.57 -2.53 9.15
N TYR A 26 10.90 -1.82 10.21
CA TYR A 26 11.58 -2.36 11.39
C TYR A 26 11.25 -1.55 12.64
N ARG A 27 11.55 -2.14 13.80
CA ARG A 27 11.38 -1.47 15.09
C ARG A 27 12.69 -0.85 15.53
N GLN A 28 12.68 0.46 15.77
CA GLN A 28 13.79 1.18 16.39
C GLN A 28 13.33 1.71 17.76
N ARG A 29 13.88 1.15 18.84
CA ARG A 29 13.49 1.48 20.23
C ARG A 29 11.96 1.40 20.44
N GLY A 30 11.35 0.33 19.92
CA GLY A 30 9.90 0.09 19.99
C GLY A 30 9.07 0.84 18.96
N ARG A 31 9.61 1.87 18.30
CA ARG A 31 8.88 2.63 17.27
C ARG A 31 8.96 1.96 15.92
N ALA A 32 7.82 1.90 15.23
CA ALA A 32 7.71 1.51 13.83
C ALA A 32 8.39 2.54 12.93
N ILE A 33 9.38 2.11 12.15
CA ILE A 33 10.03 2.88 11.09
C ILE A 33 9.82 2.14 9.78
N VAL A 34 9.50 2.89 8.72
CA VAL A 34 9.32 2.37 7.36
C VAL A 34 10.13 3.24 6.40
N GLU A 35 10.94 2.61 5.57
CA GLU A 35 11.79 3.26 4.59
C GLU A 35 11.49 2.73 3.18
N LYS A 36 11.49 3.63 2.19
CA LYS A 36 11.34 3.35 0.77
C LYS A 36 12.72 3.29 0.11
N GLN A 37 12.93 2.29 -0.73
CA GLN A 37 14.13 2.10 -1.54
C GLN A 37 13.76 2.04 -3.02
N PRO A 38 14.62 2.50 -3.94
CA PRO A 38 15.94 3.12 -3.69
C PRO A 38 15.81 4.54 -3.11
N GLY A 39 16.76 4.95 -2.25
CA GLY A 39 16.81 6.30 -1.67
C GLY A 39 16.80 6.36 -0.14
N GLN A 40 16.38 5.29 0.54
CA GLN A 40 16.25 5.25 2.01
C GLN A 40 15.39 6.43 2.54
N GLU A 41 14.35 6.78 1.78
CA GLU A 41 13.43 7.83 2.20
C GLU A 41 12.49 7.27 3.26
N ARG A 42 12.30 8.01 4.35
CA ARG A 42 11.40 7.58 5.42
C ARG A 42 9.96 7.88 5.04
N LEU A 43 9.12 6.85 5.00
CA LEU A 43 7.67 7.03 4.89
C LEU A 43 7.15 7.68 6.18
N THR A 44 6.34 8.73 6.05
CA THR A 44 5.75 9.46 7.18
C THR A 44 4.22 9.41 7.12
N PRO A 45 3.52 9.48 8.26
CA PRO A 45 2.07 9.38 8.28
C PRO A 45 1.37 10.64 7.74
N ASN A 46 2.07 11.77 7.57
CA ASN A 46 1.47 13.09 7.32
C ASN A 46 0.46 13.08 6.15
N ARG A 47 0.86 12.67 4.95
CA ARG A 47 -0.04 12.62 3.79
C ARG A 47 -1.25 11.71 4.04
N SER A 48 -1.02 10.51 4.57
CA SER A 48 -2.12 9.59 4.87
C SER A 48 -3.06 10.08 5.97
N LEU A 49 -2.56 10.86 6.94
CA LEU A 49 -3.36 11.44 8.02
C LEU A 49 -4.29 12.55 7.50
N GLU A 50 -3.87 13.28 6.47
CA GLU A 50 -4.69 14.28 5.79
C GLU A 50 -5.89 13.63 5.07
N LEU A 51 -5.73 12.42 4.54
CA LEU A 51 -6.82 11.66 3.92
C LEU A 51 -7.73 10.97 4.93
N ALA A 52 -7.14 10.23 5.88
CA ALA A 52 -7.88 9.57 6.94
C ALA A 52 -7.02 9.41 8.21
N SER A 53 -7.51 10.00 9.30
CA SER A 53 -6.82 9.97 10.60
C SER A 53 -7.17 8.71 11.38
N HIS A 54 -6.46 7.62 11.11
CA HIS A 54 -6.59 6.37 11.86
C HIS A 54 -5.68 6.33 13.10
N SER A 55 -4.44 6.79 12.95
CA SER A 55 -3.42 6.70 14.01
C SER A 55 -2.44 7.87 13.97
N PRO A 56 -2.74 8.98 14.66
CA PRO A 56 -1.80 10.09 14.83
C PRO A 56 -0.53 9.70 15.59
N SER A 57 -0.55 8.60 16.35
CA SER A 57 0.62 8.06 17.04
C SER A 57 1.63 7.37 16.10
N GLY A 58 1.26 7.15 14.84
CA GLY A 58 2.14 6.62 13.80
C GLY A 58 1.73 5.22 13.32
N PHE A 59 2.66 4.61 12.59
CA PHE A 59 2.48 3.31 11.96
C PHE A 59 2.62 2.16 12.95
N GLU A 60 1.95 1.06 12.64
CA GLU A 60 2.07 -0.23 13.30
C GLU A 60 1.77 -1.34 12.27
N TRP A 61 2.02 -2.60 12.62
CA TRP A 61 1.77 -3.77 11.77
C TRP A 61 1.66 -5.05 12.60
N GLY A 62 1.24 -6.15 11.98
CA GLY A 62 1.16 -7.47 12.62
C GLY A 62 -0.13 -7.73 13.41
N TYR A 63 -1.14 -6.88 13.24
CA TYR A 63 -2.48 -7.04 13.83
C TYR A 63 -3.53 -6.24 13.06
N GLY A 64 -4.82 -6.48 13.32
CA GLY A 64 -5.92 -5.74 12.71
C GLY A 64 -6.37 -4.54 13.55
N GLY A 65 -5.78 -3.36 13.33
CA GLY A 65 -6.16 -2.15 14.07
C GLY A 65 -5.79 -0.84 13.38
N SER A 66 -5.86 0.28 14.12
CA SER A 66 -5.74 1.63 13.53
C SER A 66 -4.34 2.00 13.05
N GLY A 67 -3.29 1.59 13.78
CA GLY A 67 -1.91 1.81 13.34
C GLY A 67 -1.55 1.05 12.04
N PRO A 68 -1.93 -0.24 11.91
CA PRO A 68 -1.88 -0.97 10.65
C PRO A 68 -2.71 -0.33 9.53
N ALA A 69 -3.91 0.19 9.84
CA ALA A 69 -4.72 0.91 8.86
C ALA A 69 -4.02 2.19 8.35
N GLN A 70 -3.40 2.96 9.25
CA GLN A 70 -2.63 4.14 8.88
C GLN A 70 -1.43 3.78 7.99
N LEU A 71 -0.73 2.70 8.31
CA LEU A 71 0.39 2.22 7.51
C LEU A 71 -0.07 1.73 6.13
N ALA A 72 -1.17 0.99 6.05
CA ALA A 72 -1.73 0.54 4.78
C ALA A 72 -2.07 1.72 3.87
N LEU A 73 -2.76 2.73 4.41
CA LEU A 73 -3.10 3.93 3.65
C LEU A 73 -1.86 4.68 3.17
N ALA A 74 -0.84 4.83 4.04
CA ALA A 74 0.41 5.47 3.67
C ALA A 74 1.19 4.73 2.59
N LEU A 75 1.25 3.40 2.65
CA LEU A 75 1.93 2.56 1.66
C LEU A 75 1.24 2.66 0.30
N LEU A 76 -0.10 2.55 0.27
CA LEU A 76 -0.84 2.65 -0.97
C LEU A 76 -0.73 4.05 -1.57
N LEU A 77 -0.93 5.09 -0.77
CA LEU A 77 -0.84 6.47 -1.24
C LEU A 77 0.55 6.81 -1.79
N ASP A 78 1.62 6.39 -1.11
CA ASP A 78 2.99 6.64 -1.56
C ASP A 78 3.37 5.83 -2.81
N TYR A 79 2.74 4.67 -3.00
CA TYR A 79 3.01 3.79 -4.15
C TYR A 79 2.17 4.16 -5.38
N SER A 80 0.88 4.46 -5.21
CA SER A 80 -0.03 4.77 -6.32
C SER A 80 -0.01 6.25 -6.70
N ASP A 81 0.39 7.14 -5.79
CA ASP A 81 0.18 8.60 -5.87
C ASP A 81 -1.27 8.97 -6.24
N ASP A 82 -2.21 8.13 -5.79
CA ASP A 82 -3.64 8.21 -6.11
C ASP A 82 -4.44 8.03 -4.83
N GLU A 83 -5.06 9.11 -4.37
CA GLU A 83 -5.85 9.17 -3.14
C GLU A 83 -7.11 8.30 -3.22
N GLU A 84 -7.76 8.23 -4.39
CA GLU A 84 -9.00 7.46 -4.57
C GLU A 84 -8.70 5.97 -4.48
N VAL A 85 -7.64 5.51 -5.17
CA VAL A 85 -7.19 4.11 -5.08
C VAL A 85 -6.78 3.78 -3.66
N ALA A 86 -6.01 4.65 -2.99
CA ALA A 86 -5.55 4.40 -1.63
C ALA A 86 -6.73 4.29 -0.65
N LEU A 87 -7.70 5.21 -0.71
CA LEU A 87 -8.89 5.21 0.16
C LEU A 87 -9.81 4.01 -0.11
N ALA A 88 -9.95 3.59 -1.36
CA ALA A 88 -10.78 2.44 -1.72
C ALA A 88 -10.18 1.10 -1.25
N GLN A 89 -8.86 0.99 -1.22
CA GLN A 89 -8.17 -0.31 -1.12
C GLN A 89 -7.45 -0.54 0.21
N TYR A 90 -7.18 0.49 1.02
CA TYR A 90 -6.33 0.34 2.21
C TYR A 90 -6.89 -0.63 3.26
N THR A 91 -8.22 -0.75 3.37
CA THR A 91 -8.82 -1.63 4.39
C THR A 91 -8.50 -3.09 4.09
N GLU A 92 -8.64 -3.50 2.83
CA GLU A 92 -8.36 -4.87 2.42
C GLU A 92 -6.85 -5.13 2.39
N PHE A 93 -6.08 -4.20 1.82
CA PHE A 93 -4.62 -4.26 1.85
C PHE A 93 -4.07 -4.39 3.28
N LYS A 94 -4.66 -3.68 4.25
CA LYS A 94 -4.32 -3.82 5.66
C LYS A 94 -4.57 -5.24 6.17
N ASN A 95 -5.72 -5.84 5.85
CA ASN A 95 -6.09 -7.17 6.36
C ASN A 95 -5.16 -8.26 5.79
N GLN A 96 -4.93 -8.22 4.47
CA GLN A 96 -4.15 -9.24 3.76
C GLN A 96 -2.64 -9.10 3.98
N VAL A 97 -2.14 -7.86 3.96
CA VAL A 97 -0.69 -7.59 3.97
C VAL A 97 -0.25 -7.07 5.32
N VAL A 98 -0.69 -5.87 5.70
CA VAL A 98 -0.09 -5.13 6.84
C VAL A 98 -0.32 -5.82 8.18
N SER A 99 -1.45 -6.50 8.35
CA SER A 99 -1.77 -7.27 9.56
C SER A 99 -0.94 -8.54 9.68
N GLN A 100 -0.33 -9.01 8.59
CA GLN A 100 0.50 -10.22 8.55
C GLN A 100 2.00 -9.92 8.56
N LEU A 101 2.40 -8.66 8.36
CA LEU A 101 3.81 -8.28 8.42
C LEU A 101 4.37 -8.57 9.82
N ASP A 102 5.53 -9.22 9.86
CA ASP A 102 6.26 -9.45 11.09
C ASP A 102 7.75 -9.17 10.91
N CYS A 103 8.45 -8.97 12.03
CA CYS A 103 9.90 -8.75 12.04
C CYS A 103 10.65 -9.99 12.56
N THR A 104 10.09 -11.20 12.38
CA THR A 104 10.65 -12.43 12.96
C THR A 104 11.83 -12.99 12.14
N GLY A 105 11.98 -12.56 10.89
CA GLY A 105 13.08 -12.96 10.02
C GLY A 105 14.46 -12.38 10.41
N PRO A 106 15.54 -12.89 9.80
CA PRO A 106 16.90 -12.40 10.01
C PRO A 106 16.99 -10.89 9.73
N GLY A 107 17.48 -10.12 10.69
CA GLY A 107 17.63 -8.66 10.58
C GLY A 107 16.45 -7.84 11.12
N GLY A 108 15.40 -8.48 11.66
CA GLY A 108 14.33 -7.77 12.38
C GLY A 108 13.53 -6.81 11.50
N ARG A 109 13.37 -7.15 10.22
CA ARG A 109 12.78 -6.31 9.17
C ARG A 109 11.79 -7.11 8.34
N TRP A 110 10.67 -6.51 7.97
CA TRP A 110 9.85 -6.99 6.85
C TRP A 110 10.23 -6.25 5.56
N ARG A 111 9.92 -6.85 4.41
CA ARG A 111 10.10 -6.25 3.09
C ARG A 111 8.83 -6.42 2.30
N LEU A 112 8.42 -5.38 1.59
CA LEU A 112 7.26 -5.34 0.72
C LEU A 112 7.64 -4.62 -0.57
N THR A 113 7.51 -5.30 -1.71
CA THR A 113 7.89 -4.73 -3.01
C THR A 113 6.72 -4.05 -3.69
N GLY A 114 6.98 -3.12 -4.61
CA GLY A 114 5.94 -2.54 -5.46
C GLY A 114 5.18 -3.61 -6.25
N SER A 115 5.87 -4.68 -6.66
CA SER A 115 5.23 -5.83 -7.32
C SER A 115 4.24 -6.58 -6.42
N ASP A 116 4.53 -6.72 -5.13
CA ASP A 116 3.59 -7.32 -4.15
C ASP A 116 2.35 -6.43 -3.98
N ILE A 117 2.54 -5.10 -3.91
CA ILE A 117 1.43 -4.14 -3.81
C ILE A 117 0.57 -4.20 -5.08
N ASP A 118 1.20 -4.21 -6.25
CA ASP A 118 0.53 -4.36 -7.55
C ASP A 118 -0.30 -5.64 -7.65
N ALA A 119 0.20 -6.76 -7.11
CA ALA A 119 -0.52 -8.03 -7.13
C ALA A 119 -1.81 -7.93 -6.29
N VAL A 120 -1.70 -7.42 -5.07
CA VAL A 120 -2.85 -7.30 -4.15
C VAL A 120 -3.88 -6.29 -4.67
N LEU A 121 -3.45 -5.17 -5.27
CA LEU A 121 -4.36 -4.20 -5.88
C LEU A 121 -5.14 -4.80 -7.06
N ARG A 122 -4.52 -5.69 -7.84
CA ARG A 122 -5.21 -6.40 -8.93
C ARG A 122 -6.23 -7.40 -8.40
N GLU A 123 -5.86 -8.18 -7.38
CA GLU A 123 -6.76 -9.15 -6.74
C GLU A 123 -7.97 -8.46 -6.10
N THR A 124 -7.74 -7.35 -5.39
CA THR A 124 -8.81 -6.61 -4.71
C THR A 124 -9.75 -5.90 -5.69
N SER A 125 -9.25 -5.49 -6.86
CA SER A 125 -10.10 -4.90 -7.92
C SER A 125 -11.00 -5.94 -8.60
N ASP A 126 -10.54 -7.20 -8.70
CA ASP A 126 -11.32 -8.30 -9.28
C ASP A 126 -12.39 -8.79 -8.29
N GLU A 127 -12.05 -8.87 -7.00
CA GLU A 127 -12.99 -9.26 -5.93
C GLU A 127 -14.09 -8.20 -5.70
N ALA A 128 -13.76 -6.90 -5.85
CA ALA A 128 -14.75 -5.82 -5.77
C ALA A 128 -15.83 -5.89 -6.87
N ALA A 129 -15.59 -6.65 -7.95
CA ALA A 129 -16.56 -6.88 -9.03
C ALA A 129 -17.52 -8.07 -8.75
N ALA A 130 -17.24 -8.88 -7.72
CA ALA A 130 -18.09 -10.00 -7.33
C ALA A 130 -18.88 -9.66 -6.05
N PRO A 131 -20.15 -9.20 -6.15
CA PRO A 131 -20.99 -9.12 -4.96
C PRO A 131 -21.24 -10.56 -4.48
N SER A 132 -20.78 -10.86 -3.25
CA SER A 132 -21.19 -12.07 -2.56
C SER A 132 -22.72 -12.05 -2.39
N ILE A 133 -23.36 -13.08 -2.95
CA ILE A 133 -24.80 -13.37 -2.89
C ILE A 133 -25.22 -13.77 -1.48
#